data_AF-A0A2R4WGY8-F1
#
_entry.id   AF-A0A2R4WGY8-F1
#
_cell.length_a   1.000
_cell.length_b   1.000
_cell.length_c   1.000
_cell.angle_alpha   90.00
_cell.angle_beta   90.00
_cell.angle_gamma   90.00
#
_symmetry.space_group_name_H-M   'P 1'
#
loop_
_entity.id
_entity.type
_entity.pdbx_description
1 polymer ?
#
loop_
_entity_poly.entity_id
_entity_poly.type
_entity_poly.pdbx_seq_one_letter_code
_entity_poly.pdbx_strand_id
1 'polypeptide(L)' 'MREGETELDMVRRHVEEGAQHIAQQRALIVHLRREDLPTSEAEALLVLFEDLQRQHQDHLARIEASGRDGAVEGR' A
#
# COMPACT_ATOMS: atom_id res chain seq x y z
N MET A 1 5.34 14.27 5.55
CA MET A 1 6.66 13.68 5.85
C MET A 1 6.95 13.92 7.31
N ARG A 2 7.30 12.87 8.05
CA ARG A 2 7.84 13.03 9.41
C ARG A 2 9.21 13.69 9.33
N GLU A 3 9.63 14.36 10.39
CA GLU A 3 10.94 15.02 10.43
C GLU A 3 12.06 13.99 10.19
N GLY A 4 12.88 14.19 9.16
CA GLY A 4 13.94 13.25 8.76
C GLY A 4 13.49 12.02 7.94
N GLU A 5 12.21 11.85 7.62
CA GLU A 5 11.70 10.75 6.78
C GLU A 5 12.13 10.97 5.32
N THR A 6 12.86 10.00 4.74
CA THR A 6 13.18 10.04 3.31
C THR A 6 11.96 9.66 2.46
N GLU A 7 11.99 9.97 1.16
CA GLU A 7 10.93 9.51 0.25
C GLU A 7 10.81 7.98 0.28
N LEU A 8 11.92 7.25 0.33
CA LEU A 8 11.93 5.80 0.44
C LEU A 8 11.25 5.30 1.72
N ASP A 9 11.55 5.94 2.87
CA ASP A 9 10.93 5.59 4.15
C ASP A 9 9.42 5.85 4.11
N MET A 10 9.01 6.97 3.52
CA MET A 10 7.60 7.31 3.36
C MET A 10 6.86 6.25 2.53
N VAL A 11 7.42 5.87 1.38
CA VAL A 11 6.76 4.94 0.45
C VAL A 11 6.70 3.53 1.05
N ARG A 12 7.75 3.08 1.74
CA ARG A 12 7.73 1.80 2.49
C ARG A 12 6.61 1.79 3.52
N ARG A 13 6.48 2.86 4.30
CA ARG A 13 5.40 3.01 5.27
C ARG A 13 4.02 2.98 4.62
N HIS A 14 3.82 3.65 3.48
CA HIS A 14 2.53 3.63 2.77
C HIS A 14 2.18 2.23 2.26
N VAL A 15 3.16 1.46 1.77
CA VAL A 15 2.97 0.06 1.37
C VAL A 15 2.56 -0.80 2.57
N GLU A 16 3.17 -0.60 3.74
CA GLU A 16 2.83 -1.33 4.97
C GLU A 16 1.45 -0.96 5.51
N GLU A 17 1.16 0.34 5.66
CA GLU A 17 -0.13 0.86 6.13
C GLU A 17 -1.26 0.44 5.18
N GLY A 18 -1.05 0.52 3.86
CA GLY A 18 -2.04 0.11 2.85
C GLY A 18 -2.34 -1.40 2.90
N ALA A 19 -1.34 -2.25 3.12
CA ALA A 19 -1.56 -3.68 3.31
C ALA A 19 -2.41 -3.98 4.56
N GLN A 20 -2.20 -3.24 5.66
CA GLN A 20 -3.02 -3.36 6.86
C GLN A 20 -4.47 -2.94 6.61
N HIS A 21 -4.70 -1.82 5.91
CA HIS A 21 -6.04 -1.37 5.55
C HIS A 21 -6.78 -2.37 4.65
N ILE A 22 -6.10 -2.96 3.65
CA ILE A 22 -6.67 -4.01 2.81
C ILE A 22 -7.09 -5.22 3.64
N ALA A 23 -6.24 -5.68 4.56
CA ALA A 23 -6.56 -6.80 5.43
C ALA A 23 -7.78 -6.52 6.32
N GLN A 24 -7.85 -5.33 6.91
CA GLN A 24 -9.00 -4.88 7.72
C GLN A 24 -10.28 -4.78 6.88
N GLN A 25 -10.21 -4.22 5.67
CA GLN A 25 -11.35 -4.09 4.77
C GLN A 25 -11.89 -5.45 4.34
N ARG A 26 -11.00 -6.41 4.05
CA ARG A 26 -11.38 -7.80 3.75
C ARG A 26 -12.07 -8.46 4.95
N ALA A 27 -11.56 -8.24 6.16
CA ALA A 27 -12.20 -8.75 7.38
C ALA A 27 -13.60 -8.13 7.60
N LEU A 28 -13.76 -6.83 7.34
CA LEU A 28 -15.05 -6.15 7.40
C LEU A 28 -16.05 -6.75 6.40
N ILE A 29 -15.65 -6.97 5.15
CA ILE A 29 -16.53 -7.61 4.14
C ILE A 29 -16.98 -9.00 4.59
N VAL A 30 -16.07 -9.81 5.15
CA VAL A 30 -16.42 -11.13 5.69
C VAL A 30 -17.43 -11.02 6.84
N HIS A 31 -17.24 -10.05 7.74
CA HIS A 31 -18.18 -9.81 8.84
C HIS A 31 -19.57 -9.38 8.31
N LEU A 32 -19.64 -8.41 7.41
CA LEU A 32 -20.90 -7.95 6.83
C LEU A 32 -21.66 -9.09 6.13
N ARG A 33 -20.96 -9.93 5.35
CA ARG A 33 -21.58 -11.10 4.71
C ARG A 33 -22.14 -12.10 5.71
N ARG A 34 -21.50 -12.29 6.87
CA ARG A 34 -21.99 -13.20 7.92
C ARG A 34 -23.25 -12.70 8.59
N GLU A 35 -23.43 -11.39 8.66
CA GLU A 35 -24.60 -10.74 9.24
C GLU A 35 -25.71 -10.46 8.20
N ASP A 36 -25.59 -11.01 6.97
CA ASP A 36 -26.47 -10.74 5.83
C ASP A 36 -26.64 -9.23 5.52
N LEU A 37 -25.59 -8.44 5.80
CA LEU A 37 -25.55 -7.00 5.55
C LEU A 37 -25.00 -6.68 4.14
N PRO A 38 -25.40 -5.55 3.53
CA PRO A 38 -24.89 -5.14 2.22
C PRO A 38 -23.36 -4.95 2.21
N THR A 39 -22.69 -5.48 1.19
CA THR A 39 -21.22 -5.39 1.04
C THR A 39 -20.74 -4.58 -0.15
N SER A 40 -21.64 -4.14 -1.04
CA SER A 40 -21.27 -3.52 -2.32
C SER A 40 -20.35 -2.31 -2.17
N GLU A 41 -20.62 -1.42 -1.22
CA GLU A 41 -19.77 -0.25 -0.96
C GLU A 41 -18.42 -0.64 -0.37
N ALA A 42 -18.42 -1.61 0.55
CA ALA A 42 -17.19 -2.11 1.17
C ALA A 42 -16.29 -2.81 0.13
N GLU A 43 -16.87 -3.52 -0.83
CA GLU A 43 -16.17 -4.15 -1.94
C GLU A 43 -15.64 -3.11 -2.93
N ALA A 44 -16.42 -2.08 -3.27
CA ALA A 44 -15.96 -0.99 -4.11
C ALA A 44 -14.76 -0.26 -3.48
N LEU A 45 -14.81 -0.02 -2.16
CA LEU A 45 -13.69 0.58 -1.43
C LEU A 45 -12.44 -0.31 -1.41
N LEU A 46 -12.62 -1.63 -1.28
CA LEU A 46 -11.51 -2.58 -1.34
C LEU A 46 -10.77 -2.50 -2.69
N VAL A 47 -11.50 -2.40 -3.80
CA VAL A 47 -10.88 -2.23 -5.13
C VAL A 47 -10.01 -0.98 -5.18
N LEU A 48 -10.49 0.15 -4.64
CA LEU A 48 -9.72 1.39 -4.60
C LEU A 48 -8.45 1.26 -3.76
N PHE A 49 -8.52 0.59 -2.60
CA PHE A 49 -7.33 0.33 -1.77
C PHE A 49 -6.33 -0.57 -2.47
N GLU A 50 -6.77 -1.60 -3.18
CA GLU A 50 -5.90 -2.49 -3.94
C GLU A 50 -5.22 -1.77 -5.10
N ASP A 51 -5.93 -0.87 -5.78
CA ASP A 51 -5.38 -0.05 -6.85
C ASP A 51 -4.30 0.92 -6.32
N LEU A 52 -4.58 1.60 -5.22
CA LEU A 52 -3.60 2.49 -4.55
C LEU A 52 -2.38 1.70 -4.05
N GLN A 53 -2.60 0.52 -3.46
CA GLN A 53 -1.52 -0.34 -2.98
C GLN A 53 -0.57 -0.73 -4.11
N ARG A 54 -1.10 -1.11 -5.29
CA ARG A 54 -0.27 -1.42 -6.45
C ARG A 54 0.56 -0.23 -6.89
N GLN A 55 -0.04 0.98 -6.93
CA GLN A 55 0.70 2.20 -7.27
C GLN A 55 1.83 2.49 -6.28
N HIS A 56 1.60 2.30 -4.98
CA HIS A 56 2.65 2.47 -3.97
C HIS A 56 3.76 1.42 -4.09
N GLN A 57 3.43 0.16 -4.39
CA GLN A 57 4.40 -0.90 -4.63
C GLN A 57 5.25 -0.64 -5.89
N ASP A 58 4.62 -0.20 -6.96
CA ASP A 58 5.30 0.19 -8.20
C ASP A 58 6.25 1.37 -7.98
N HIS A 59 5.81 2.37 -7.20
CA HIS A 59 6.65 3.52 -6.84
C HIS A 59 7.84 3.09 -5.98
N LEU A 60 7.62 2.23 -4.98
CA LEU A 60 8.69 1.67 -4.15
C LEU A 60 9.75 0.96 -5.01
N ALA A 61 9.31 0.08 -5.92
CA ALA A 61 10.20 -0.67 -6.80
C ALA A 61 11.07 0.26 -7.67
N ARG A 62 10.49 1.37 -8.16
CA ARG A 62 11.22 2.40 -8.92
C ARG A 62 12.26 3.13 -8.08
N ILE A 63 11.90 3.61 -6.89
CA ILE A 63 12.86 4.29 -5.99
C ILE A 63 14.00 3.34 -5.62
N GLU A 64 13.70 2.09 -5.28
CA GLU A 64 14.72 1.10 -4.91
C GLU A 64 15.62 0.71 -6.08
N ALA A 65 15.11 0.72 -7.32
CA ALA A 65 15.94 0.55 -8.51
C ALA A 65 16.87 1.76 -8.73
N SER A 66 16.34 2.98 -8.69
CA SER A 66 17.13 4.21 -8.87
C SER A 66 18.20 4.40 -7.78
N GLY A 67 17.92 3.96 -6.55
CA GLY A 67 18.91 3.97 -5.46
C GLY A 67 20.02 2.93 -5.60
N ARG A 68 19.82 1.87 -6.38
CA ARG A 68 20.83 0.83 -6.66
C ARG A 68 21.79 1.23 -7.78
N ASP A 69 21.33 1.97 -8.77
CA ASP A 69 22.16 2.42 -9.90
C ASP A 69 23.18 3.50 -9.49
N GLY A 70 22.93 4.27 -8.43
CA GLY A 70 23.89 5.25 -7.88
C GLY A 70 25.05 4.65 -7.06
N ALA A 71 25.06 3.34 -6.79
CA ALA A 71 26.06 2.69 -5.95
C ALA A 71 27.19 1.98 -6.71
N VAL A 72 27.18 2.01 -8.05
CA VAL A 72 28.14 1.27 -8.91
C VAL A 72 29.25 2.16 -9.50
N GLU A 73 29.14 3.49 -9.42
CA GLU A 73 30.17 4.41 -9.90
C GLU A 73 31.01 4.97 -8.73
N GLY A 74 31.98 4.17 -8.28
CA GLY A 74 32.92 4.58 -7.24
C GLY A 74 33.99 3.53 -7.01
N ARG A 75 34.85 3.31 -8.02
CA ARG A 75 36.08 2.53 -7.86
C ARG A 75 37.24 3.19 -8.61
#